data_AF-A0A0E3QYT6-F1
#
_entry.id   AF-A0A0E3QYT6-F1
#
_cell.length_a   1.000
_cell.length_b   1.000
_cell.length_c   1.000
_cell.angle_alpha   90.00
_cell.angle_beta   90.00
_cell.angle_gamma   90.00
#
_symmetry.space_group_name_H-M   'P 1'
#
loop_
_entity.id
_entity.type
_entity.pdbx_description
1 polymer ?
#
loop_
_entity_poly.entity_id
_entity_poly.type
_entity_poly.pdbx_seq_one_letter_code
_entity_poly.pdbx_strand_id
1 'polypeptide(L)'
;MIRELENMGYKSAADTLEHFQYDVMNYMQFPQSHWRRIRTTNMMERTNKEIKRRSRVVGAFSNQESVLRLVVSILIDINEDWITGNRYIVMEQ
;
A
#
# COMPACT_ATOMS: atom_id res chain seq x y z
N MET A 1 -12.92 -12.70 -15.65
CA MET A 1 -12.15 -11.49 -15.33
C MET A 1 -11.47 -10.84 -16.54
N ILE A 2 -10.39 -11.37 -17.12
CA ILE A 2 -9.75 -10.73 -18.31
C ILE A 2 -10.77 -10.60 -19.47
N ARG A 3 -11.41 -11.71 -19.85
CA ARG A 3 -12.49 -11.72 -20.87
C ARG A 3 -13.68 -10.80 -20.53
N GLU A 4 -13.96 -10.59 -19.25
CA GLU A 4 -15.03 -9.68 -18.84
C GLU A 4 -14.60 -8.22 -19.05
N LEU A 5 -13.35 -7.87 -18.70
CA LEU A 5 -12.78 -6.55 -18.97
C LEU A 5 -12.73 -6.26 -20.47
N GLU A 6 -12.37 -7.25 -21.29
CA GLU A 6 -12.41 -7.13 -22.75
C GLU A 6 -13.84 -6.87 -23.26
N ASN A 7 -14.82 -7.64 -22.79
CA ASN A 7 -16.23 -7.46 -23.16
C ASN A 7 -16.80 -6.11 -22.73
N MET A 8 -16.28 -5.53 -21.63
CA MET A 8 -16.63 -4.19 -21.16
C MET A 8 -15.85 -3.08 -21.90
N GLY A 9 -14.94 -3.42 -22.82
CA GLY A 9 -14.12 -2.47 -23.58
C GLY A 9 -12.89 -1.93 -22.84
N TYR A 10 -12.57 -2.46 -21.65
CA TYR A 10 -11.41 -2.03 -20.85
C TYR A 10 -10.12 -2.75 -21.26
N LYS A 11 -9.73 -2.58 -22.53
CA LYS A 11 -8.59 -3.29 -23.11
C LYS A 11 -7.28 -3.12 -22.33
N SER A 12 -6.93 -1.88 -21.98
CA SER A 12 -5.69 -1.62 -21.21
C SER A 12 -5.68 -2.28 -19.83
N ALA A 13 -6.84 -2.37 -19.15
CA ALA A 13 -6.93 -3.04 -17.87
C ALA A 13 -6.81 -4.57 -18.03
N ALA A 14 -7.40 -5.14 -19.09
CA ALA A 14 -7.27 -6.54 -19.45
C ALA A 14 -5.80 -6.90 -19.75
N ASP A 15 -5.13 -6.12 -20.59
CA ASP A 15 -3.71 -6.31 -20.95
C ASP A 15 -2.81 -6.25 -19.71
N THR A 16 -3.06 -5.28 -18.82
CA THR A 16 -2.32 -5.14 -17.54
C THR A 16 -2.50 -6.38 -16.67
N LEU A 17 -3.74 -6.84 -16.51
CA LEU A 17 -4.05 -7.99 -15.67
C LEU A 17 -3.46 -9.29 -16.25
N GLU A 18 -3.45 -9.44 -17.57
CA GLU A 18 -2.84 -10.59 -18.24
C GLU A 18 -1.31 -10.61 -18.02
N HIS A 19 -0.67 -9.44 -18.15
CA HIS A 19 0.77 -9.30 -17.95
C HIS A 19 1.21 -9.63 -16.52
N PHE A 20 0.48 -9.11 -15.52
CA PHE A 20 0.82 -9.27 -14.09
C PHE A 20 0.05 -10.39 -13.39
N GLN A 21 -0.53 -11.35 -14.14
CA GLN A 21 -1.44 -12.37 -13.60
C GLN A 21 -0.85 -13.19 -12.43
N TYR A 22 0.46 -13.46 -12.46
CA TYR A 22 1.15 -14.21 -11.41
C TYR A 22 1.42 -13.33 -10.20
N ASP A 23 1.80 -12.06 -10.40
CA ASP A 23 2.05 -11.11 -9.33
C ASP A 23 0.79 -10.81 -8.53
N VAL A 24 -0.36 -10.63 -9.21
CA VAL A 24 -1.63 -10.35 -8.54
C VAL A 24 -2.15 -11.52 -7.71
N MET A 25 -1.68 -12.75 -7.97
CA MET A 25 -2.06 -13.95 -7.22
C MET A 25 -1.02 -14.36 -6.17
N ASN A 26 0.14 -13.69 -6.09
CA ASN A 26 1.23 -14.06 -5.20
C ASN A 26 0.82 -14.10 -3.71
N TYR A 27 -0.16 -13.29 -3.31
CA TYR A 27 -0.69 -13.30 -1.94
C TYR A 27 -1.27 -14.66 -1.49
N MET A 28 -1.61 -15.55 -2.44
CA MET A 28 -2.14 -16.89 -2.14
C MET A 28 -1.09 -17.82 -1.52
N GLN A 29 0.19 -17.46 -1.57
CA GLN A 29 1.28 -18.20 -0.89
C GLN A 29 1.26 -18.03 0.64
N PHE A 30 0.51 -17.05 1.16
CA PHE A 30 0.40 -16.77 2.59
C PHE A 30 -0.84 -17.45 3.20
N PRO A 31 -0.93 -17.59 4.54
CA PRO A 31 -2.15 -18.04 5.21
C PRO A 31 -3.40 -17.26 4.77
N GLN A 32 -4.53 -17.95 4.65
CA GLN A 32 -5.79 -17.36 4.18
C GLN A 32 -6.25 -16.18 5.05
N SER A 33 -5.92 -16.21 6.34
CA SER A 33 -6.17 -15.12 7.29
C SER A 33 -5.52 -13.79 6.88
N HIS A 34 -4.44 -13.82 6.08
CA HIS A 34 -3.70 -12.63 5.63
C HIS A 34 -4.11 -12.13 4.26
N TRP A 35 -4.78 -12.96 3.44
CA TRP A 35 -5.08 -12.65 2.03
C TRP A 35 -5.76 -11.29 1.85
N ARG A 36 -6.78 -11.00 2.66
CA ARG A 36 -7.52 -9.73 2.58
C ARG A 36 -6.62 -8.52 2.82
N ARG A 37 -5.61 -8.65 3.68
CA ARG A 37 -4.71 -7.53 4.02
C ARG A 37 -3.63 -7.35 2.96
N ILE A 38 -3.08 -8.45 2.43
CA ILE A 38 -2.01 -8.45 1.41
C ILE A 38 -2.54 -8.04 0.02
N ARG A 39 -3.71 -8.54 -0.39
CA ARG A 39 -4.30 -8.27 -1.72
C ARG A 39 -4.67 -6.79 -1.93
N THR A 40 -4.84 -6.02 -0.85
CA THR A 40 -5.32 -4.64 -0.93
C THR A 40 -4.21 -3.63 -0.69
N THR A 41 -4.31 -2.47 -1.32
CA THR A 41 -3.42 -1.31 -1.14
C THR A 41 -3.74 -0.48 0.11
N ASN A 42 -4.71 -0.91 0.94
CA ASN A 42 -5.23 -0.15 2.08
C ASN A 42 -4.15 0.34 3.05
N MET A 43 -3.12 -0.46 3.31
CA MET A 43 -2.01 -0.07 4.19
C MET A 43 -1.21 1.07 3.58
N MET A 44 -0.79 0.90 2.32
CA MET A 44 -0.03 1.90 1.58
C MET A 44 -0.83 3.20 1.39
N GLU A 45 -2.11 3.11 1.07
CA GLU A 45 -2.99 4.27 0.91
C GLU A 45 -3.16 5.05 2.22
N ARG A 46 -3.32 4.36 3.36
CA ARG A 46 -3.38 5.03 4.68
C ARG A 46 -2.07 5.74 5.00
N THR A 47 -0.93 5.09 4.79
CA THR A 47 0.39 5.70 5.02
C THR A 47 0.61 6.90 4.10
N ASN A 48 0.33 6.78 2.81
CA ASN A 48 0.44 7.88 1.85
C ASN A 48 -0.49 9.05 2.18
N LYS A 49 -1.71 8.76 2.62
CA LYS A 49 -2.66 9.78 3.08
C LYS A 49 -2.11 10.54 4.29
N GLU A 50 -1.49 9.85 5.23
CA GLU A 50 -0.93 10.50 6.43
C GLU A 50 0.31 11.35 6.11
N ILE A 51 1.20 10.83 5.25
CA ILE A 51 2.35 11.60 4.73
C ILE A 51 1.84 12.88 4.05
N LYS A 52 0.84 12.76 3.15
CA LYS A 52 0.26 13.91 2.45
C LYS A 52 -0.44 14.89 3.39
N ARG A 53 -1.11 14.40 4.44
CA ARG A 53 -1.81 15.24 5.42
C ARG A 53 -0.82 16.08 6.24
N ARG A 54 0.24 15.47 6.76
CA ARG A 54 1.23 16.15 7.61
C ARG A 54 2.18 17.04 6.80
N SER A 55 2.54 16.64 5.59
CA SER A 55 3.38 17.49 4.71
C SER A 55 2.63 18.72 4.20
N ARG A 56 1.30 18.65 4.03
CA ARG A 56 0.48 19.78 3.55
C ARG A 56 0.56 21.02 4.43
N VAL A 57 0.75 20.85 5.75
CA VAL A 57 0.86 21.99 6.70
C VAL A 57 2.17 22.76 6.50
N VAL A 58 3.22 22.11 6.02
CA VAL A 58 4.54 22.74 5.78
C VAL A 58 4.50 23.63 4.53
N GLY A 59 3.67 23.29 3.54
CA GLY A 59 3.53 24.05 2.29
C GLY A 59 4.70 23.85 1.32
N ALA A 60 5.90 24.29 1.72
CA ALA A 60 7.13 24.14 0.95
C ALA A 60 8.32 23.80 1.85
N PHE A 61 9.21 22.93 1.35
CA PHE A 61 10.41 22.48 2.06
C PHE A 61 11.65 23.18 1.52
N SER A 62 12.61 23.47 2.40
CA SER A 62 13.83 24.20 2.04
C SER A 62 14.87 23.34 1.32
N ASN A 63 14.82 22.01 1.51
CA ASN A 63 15.66 21.02 0.81
C ASN A 63 15.09 19.61 0.97
N GLN A 64 15.64 18.66 0.20
CA GLN A 64 15.23 17.25 0.23
C GLN A 64 15.39 16.62 1.64
N GLU A 65 16.47 16.95 2.36
CA GLU A 65 16.71 16.43 3.71
C GLU A 65 15.62 16.83 4.71
N SER A 66 15.04 18.03 4.57
CA SER A 66 13.94 18.49 5.42
C SER A 66 12.64 17.71 5.17
N VAL A 67 12.35 17.36 3.91
CA VAL A 67 11.22 16.47 3.57
C VAL A 67 11.47 15.08 4.15
N LEU A 68 12.68 14.55 3.94
CA LEU A 68 13.06 13.21 4.37
C LEU A 68 12.91 13.06 5.89
N ARG A 69 13.39 14.03 6.67
CA ARG A 69 13.22 14.03 8.14
C ARG A 69 11.76 13.97 8.57
N LEU A 70 10.87 14.74 7.91
CA LEU A 70 9.44 14.68 8.22
C LEU A 70 8.86 13.30 7.87
N VAL A 71 9.09 12.81 6.66
CA VAL A 71 8.54 11.52 6.23
C VAL A 71 9.03 10.38 7.12
N VAL A 72 10.32 10.35 7.46
CA VAL A 72 10.90 9.35 8.36
C VAL A 72 10.27 9.42 9.74
N SER A 73 10.11 10.62 10.31
CA SER A 73 9.41 10.80 11.60
C SER A 73 7.98 10.25 11.55
N ILE A 74 7.22 10.48 10.48
CA ILE A 74 5.86 9.94 10.33
C ILE A 74 5.86 8.42 10.26
N LEU A 75 6.82 7.82 9.54
CA LEU A 75 6.95 6.37 9.43
C LEU A 75 7.37 5.74 10.77
N ILE A 76 8.20 6.41 11.57
CA ILE A 76 8.55 5.97 12.92
C ILE A 76 7.29 5.93 13.80
N ASP A 77 6.48 7.00 13.81
CA ASP A 77 5.24 7.03 14.59
C ASP A 77 4.28 5.90 14.20
N ILE A 78 4.07 5.69 12.89
CA ILE A 78 3.21 4.61 12.38
C ILE A 78 3.75 3.24 12.79
N ASN A 79 5.06 3.05 12.75
CA ASN A 79 5.69 1.81 13.15
C ASN A 79 5.54 1.56 14.67
N GLU A 80 5.69 2.60 15.50
CA GLU A 80 5.46 2.52 16.94
C GLU A 80 4.01 2.12 17.25
N ASP A 81 3.03 2.71 16.56
CA ASP A 81 1.60 2.34 16.69
C ASP A 81 1.36 0.86 16.34
N TRP A 82 2.06 0.33 15.33
CA TRP A 82 1.91 -1.07 14.92
C TRP A 82 2.58 -2.06 15.87
N ILE A 83 3.70 -1.66 16.49
CA ILE A 83 4.41 -2.48 17.47
C ILE A 83 3.67 -2.51 18.80
N THR A 84 3.14 -1.37 19.25
CA THR A 84 2.50 -1.22 20.57
C THR A 84 1.00 -1.52 20.57
N GLY A 85 0.33 -1.36 19.43
CA GLY A 85 -1.11 -1.56 19.26
C GLY A 85 -1.48 -2.82 18.48
N ASN A 86 -2.49 -2.70 17.61
CA ASN A 86 -2.98 -3.80 16.78
C ASN A 86 -2.14 -3.96 15.51
N ARG A 87 -1.20 -4.91 15.55
CA ARG A 87 -0.39 -5.31 14.40
C ARG A 87 -1.23 -5.52 13.13
N TYR A 88 -0.82 -4.86 12.04
CA TYR A 88 -1.54 -4.92 10.77
C TYR A 88 -1.43 -6.31 10.10
N ILE A 89 -0.40 -7.09 10.34
CA ILE A 89 -0.36 -8.53 10.01
C ILE A 89 0.36 -9.23 11.17
N VAL A 90 -0.18 -10.35 11.63
CA VAL A 90 0.47 -11.21 12.63
C VAL A 90 0.98 -12.43 11.89
N MET A 91 2.29 -12.51 11.70
CA MET A 91 2.92 -13.69 11.10
C MET A 91 2.97 -14.77 12.18
N GLU A 92 2.45 -15.96 11.89
CA GLU A 92 2.79 -17.17 12.66
C GLU A 92 4.27 -17.49 12.35
N GLN A 93 5.08 -17.70 13.40
CA GLN A 93 6.51 -18.02 13.28
C GLN A 93 6.70 -19.48 12.86
#